data_AF-A0A0T6UP22-F1
#
_entry.id   AF-A0A0T6UP22-F1
#
_cell.length_a   1.000
_cell.length_b   1.000
_cell.length_c   1.000
_cell.angle_alpha   90.00
_cell.angle_beta   90.00
_cell.angle_gamma   90.00
#
_symmetry.space_group_name_H-M   'P 1'
#
loop_
_entity.id
_entity.type
_entity.pdbx_description
1 polymer ?
#
loop_
_entity_poly.entity_id
_entity_poly.type
_entity_poly.pdbx_seq_one_letter_code
_entity_poly.pdbx_strand_id
1 'polypeptide(L)' 'MDFLYEAKKILSGSLFIPIEKIADDADINATHEIDSINFALIVVEIEDFLKTEVDPLLLLEMRTVRDLANILQNGGQ' A
#
# COMPACT_ATOMS: atom_id res chain seq x y z
N MET A 1 7.15 -10.70 -10.55
CA MET A 1 7.30 -9.47 -9.75
C MET A 1 6.85 -9.80 -8.35
N ASP A 2 7.60 -9.36 -7.33
CA ASP A 2 7.22 -9.59 -5.94
C ASP A 2 6.34 -8.42 -5.45
N PHE A 3 5.04 -8.54 -5.66
CA PHE A 3 4.07 -7.50 -5.28
C PHE A 3 4.02 -7.26 -3.78
N LEU A 4 4.37 -8.26 -2.98
CA LEU A 4 4.42 -8.12 -1.54
C LEU A 4 5.59 -7.25 -1.11
N TYR A 5 6.76 -7.44 -1.74
CA TYR A 5 7.92 -6.57 -1.54
C TYR A 5 7.64 -5.12 -1.98
N GLU A 6 7.00 -4.93 -3.14
CA GLU A 6 6.65 -3.59 -3.62
C GLU A 6 5.61 -2.91 -2.72
N ALA A 7 4.60 -3.64 -2.24
CA ALA A 7 3.64 -3.12 -1.25
C ALA A 7 4.33 -2.63 0.02
N LYS A 8 5.28 -3.43 0.56
CA LYS A 8 6.06 -3.02 1.73
C LYS A 8 6.95 -1.82 1.46
N LYS A 9 7.52 -1.70 0.26
CA LYS A 9 8.36 -0.58 -0.14
C LYS A 9 7.56 0.72 -0.21
N ILE A 10 6.35 0.68 -0.78
CA ILE A 10 5.41 1.81 -0.79
C ILE A 10 5.10 2.23 0.66
N LEU A 11 4.66 1.29 1.50
CA LEU A 11 4.34 1.58 2.90
C LEU A 11 5.55 2.10 3.69
N SER A 12 6.74 1.57 3.43
CA SER A 12 7.99 2.02 4.05
C SER A 12 8.29 3.48 3.72
N GLY A 13 8.11 3.88 2.46
CA GLY A 13 8.28 5.25 2.00
C GLY A 13 7.22 6.19 2.55
N SER A 14 5.94 5.80 2.47
CA SER A 14 4.81 6.65 2.88
C SER A 14 4.66 6.80 4.39
N LEU A 15 5.02 5.78 5.18
CA LEU A 15 4.89 5.79 6.64
C LEU A 15 6.21 6.12 7.36
N PHE A 16 7.31 6.26 6.63
CA PHE A 16 8.65 6.47 7.19
C PHE A 16 9.09 5.35 8.16
N ILE A 17 8.64 4.12 7.90
CA ILE A 17 8.96 2.92 8.69
C ILE A 17 9.96 2.06 7.91
N PRO A 18 11.00 1.50 8.54
CA PRO A 18 11.89 0.53 7.88
C PRO A 18 11.11 -0.67 7.34
N ILE A 19 11.39 -1.08 6.09
CA ILE A 19 10.71 -2.18 5.41
C ILE A 19 10.78 -3.50 6.18
N GLU A 20 11.87 -3.74 6.91
CA GLU A 20 12.09 -4.94 7.73
C GLU A 20 11.17 -5.02 8.95
N LYS A 21 10.54 -3.90 9.34
CA LYS A 21 9.56 -3.84 10.43
C LYS A 21 8.13 -4.07 9.96
N ILE A 22 7.90 -4.20 8.65
CA ILE A 22 6.58 -4.40 8.06
C ILE A 22 6.38 -5.89 7.82
N ALA A 23 5.49 -6.52 8.58
CA ALA A 23 5.13 -7.93 8.39
C ALA A 23 4.23 -8.12 7.15
N ASP A 24 4.29 -9.30 6.53
CA ASP A 24 3.56 -9.64 5.30
C ASP A 24 2.03 -9.50 5.44
N ASP A 25 1.52 -9.73 6.64
CA ASP A 25 0.10 -9.67 7.00
C ASP A 25 -0.16 -8.58 8.04
N ALA A 26 0.73 -7.58 8.13
CA ALA A 26 0.51 -6.46 9.03
C ALA A 26 -0.80 -5.75 8.65
N ASP A 27 -1.63 -5.50 9.65
CA ASP A 27 -2.79 -4.63 9.51
C ASP A 27 -2.28 -3.20 9.37
N ILE A 28 -2.50 -2.65 8.17
CA ILE A 28 -2.07 -1.32 7.75
C ILE A 28 -2.62 -0.25 8.71
N ASN A 29 -3.83 -0.43 9.25
CA ASN A 29 -4.45 0.49 10.21
C ASN A 29 -3.98 0.26 11.65
N ALA A 30 -3.48 -0.93 11.98
CA ALA A 30 -2.98 -1.23 13.33
C ALA A 30 -1.50 -0.88 13.51
N THR A 31 -0.70 -0.90 12.44
CA THR A 31 0.76 -0.66 12.54
C THR A 31 1.12 0.81 12.78
N HIS A 32 0.27 1.74 12.37
CA HIS A 32 0.38 3.18 12.61
C HIS A 32 -1.00 3.78 12.30
N GLU A 33 -1.49 4.74 13.08
CA GLU A 33 -2.69 5.50 12.70
C GLU A 33 -2.40 6.18 11.35
N ILE A 34 -2.90 5.63 10.26
CA ILE A 34 -2.80 6.25 8.95
C ILE A 34 -3.69 7.48 8.97
N ASP A 35 -3.06 8.65 8.96
CA ASP A 35 -3.75 9.91 8.77
C ASP A 35 -4.03 10.16 7.27
N SER A 36 -4.79 11.22 7.00
CA SER A 36 -5.16 11.60 5.64
C SER A 36 -3.97 11.96 4.75
N ILE A 37 -2.83 12.37 5.32
CA ILE A 37 -1.63 12.76 4.58
C ILE A 37 -0.91 11.51 4.10
N ASN A 38 -0.64 10.58 5.02
CA ASN A 38 0.04 9.33 4.70
C ASN A 38 -0.81 8.46 3.78
N PHE A 39 -2.14 8.46 3.94
CA PHE A 39 -3.04 7.81 3.01
C PHE A 39 -2.91 8.38 1.59
N ALA A 40 -2.92 9.71 1.44
CA ALA A 40 -2.75 10.35 0.14
C ALA A 40 -1.39 10.01 -0.50
N LEU A 41 -0.31 9.94 0.30
CA LEU A 41 1.00 9.49 -0.19
C LEU A 41 0.97 8.05 -0.68
N ILE A 42 0.33 7.13 0.05
CA ILE A 42 0.18 5.73 -0.38
C ILE A 42 -0.56 5.67 -1.72
N VAL A 43 -1.65 6.42 -1.88
CA VAL A 43 -2.41 6.45 -3.15
C VAL A 43 -1.55 6.93 -4.31
N VAL A 44 -0.82 8.04 -4.15
CA VAL A 44 0.05 8.57 -5.22
C VAL A 44 1.13 7.56 -5.62
N GLU A 45 1.73 6.85 -4.66
CA GLU A 45 2.75 5.83 -4.94
C GLU A 45 2.15 4.59 -5.64
N ILE A 46 0.92 4.19 -5.28
CA ILE A 46 0.19 3.10 -5.97
C ILE A 46 -0.08 3.49 -7.42
N GLU A 47 -0.58 4.70 -7.65
CA GLU A 47 -0.91 5.19 -9.00
C GLU A 47 0.35 5.37 -9.85
N ASP A 48 1.46 5.84 -9.25
CA ASP A 48 2.73 5.88 -9.94
C ASP A 48 3.23 4.47 -10.27
N PHE A 49 3.04 3.49 -9.39
CA PHE A 49 3.41 2.10 -9.69
C PHE A 49 2.58 1.52 -10.82
N LEU A 50 1.26 1.70 -10.77
CA LEU A 50 0.31 1.17 -11.75
C LEU A 50 0.28 1.95 -13.07
N LYS A 51 0.80 3.19 -13.07
CA LYS A 51 0.70 4.15 -14.19
C LYS A 51 -0.75 4.44 -14.60
N THR A 52 -1.68 4.28 -13.66
CA THR A 52 -3.11 4.58 -13.80
C THR A 52 -3.70 4.95 -12.44
N GLU A 53 -4.81 5.69 -12.45
CA GLU A 53 -5.62 5.90 -11.25
C GLU A 53 -6.14 4.57 -10.73
N VAL A 54 -6.19 4.43 -9.41
CA VAL A 54 -6.70 3.23 -8.74
C VAL A 54 -8.15 3.45 -8.29
N ASP A 55 -9.00 2.42 -8.37
CA ASP A 55 -10.38 2.52 -7.92
C ASP A 55 -10.43 2.85 -6.41
N PRO A 56 -11.07 3.97 -6.02
CA PRO A 56 -11.24 4.34 -4.61
C PRO A 56 -11.89 3.24 -3.76
N LEU A 57 -12.74 2.38 -4.33
CA LEU A 57 -13.35 1.27 -3.61
C LEU A 57 -12.32 0.22 -3.19
N LEU A 58 -11.35 -0.09 -4.06
CA LEU A 58 -10.26 -1.02 -3.73
C LEU A 58 -9.38 -0.46 -2.61
N LEU A 59 -9.13 0.85 -2.62
CA LEU A 59 -8.37 1.53 -1.57
C LEU A 59 -9.07 1.48 -0.21
N LEU A 60 -10.40 1.55 -0.17
CA LEU A 60 -11.18 1.41 1.08
C LEU A 60 -11.14 -0.01 1.65
N GLU A 61 -10.90 -1.02 0.80
CA GLU A 61 -10.78 -2.42 1.21
C GLU A 61 -9.34 -2.79 1.63
N MET A 62 -8.37 -1.91 1.43
CA MET A 62 -6.97 -2.11 1.80
C MET A 62 -6.80 -2.12 3.33
N ARG A 63 -6.71 -3.32 3.93
CA ARG A 63 -6.54 -3.49 5.39
C ARG A 63 -5.19 -4.04 5.77
N THR A 64 -4.57 -4.82 4.89
CA THR A 64 -3.29 -5.47 5.14
C THR A 64 -2.29 -5.21 4.03
N VAL A 65 -1.01 -5.42 4.32
CA VAL A 65 0.06 -5.38 3.30
C VAL A 65 -0.24 -6.32 2.14
N ARG A 66 -0.89 -7.46 2.42
CA ARG A 66 -1.34 -8.41 1.39
C ARG A 66 -2.45 -7.85 0.52
N ASP A 67 -3.38 -7.08 1.07
CA ASP A 67 -4.43 -6.43 0.28
C ASP A 67 -3.83 -5.39 -0.68
N LEU A 68 -2.85 -4.60 -0.19
CA LEU A 68 -2.10 -3.70 -1.05
C LEU A 68 -1.36 -4.46 -2.16
N ALA A 69 -0.70 -5.57 -1.84
CA ALA A 69 -0.05 -6.41 -2.85
C ALA A 69 -1.04 -6.93 -3.91
N ASN A 70 -2.25 -7.31 -3.49
CA ASN A 70 -3.31 -7.73 -4.41
C ASN A 70 -3.78 -6.58 -5.31
N ILE A 71 -3.86 -5.35 -4.78
CA ILE A 71 -4.17 -4.14 -5.56
C ILE A 71 -3.07 -3.89 -6.60
N LEU A 72 -1.79 -3.97 -6.22
CA LEU A 72 -0.68 -3.80 -7.16
C LEU A 72 -0.65 -4.89 -8.25
N GLN A 73 -1.08 -6.09 -7.91
CA GLN A 73 -1.15 -7.22 -8.85
C GLN A 73 -2.30 -7.07 -9.87
N ASN A 74 -3.49 -6.61 -9.41
CA ASN A 74 -4.72 -6.67 -10.19
C ASN A 74 -5.20 -5.30 -10.70
N GLY A 75 -4.75 -4.20 -10.09
CA GLY A 75 -5.22 -2.83 -10.37
C GLY A 75 -4.70 -2.21 -11.67
N GLY A 76 -3.81 -2.90 -12.39
CA GLY A 76 -3.30 -2.48 -13.70
C GLY A 76 -4.03 -3.12 -14.89
N GLN A 77 -5.17 -3.79 -14.67
CA GLN A 77 -5.94 -4.50 -15.71
C GLN A 77 -7.33 -3.89 -15.94
#